data_AF-A0A3P9PQE6-F1
#
_entry.id   AF-A0A3P9PQE6-F1
#
_cell.length_a   1.000
_cell.length_b   1.000
_cell.length_c   1.000
_cell.angle_alpha   90.00
_cell.angle_beta   90.00
_cell.angle_gamma   90.00
#
_symmetry.space_group_name_H-M   'P 1'
#
loop_
_entity.id
_entity.type
_entity.pdbx_description
1 polymer ?
#
loop_
_entity_poly.entity_id
_entity_poly.type
_entity_poly.pdbx_seq_one_letter_code
_entity_poly.pdbx_strand_id
1 'polypeptide(L)'
;MTDYHTKCLEVIKRKHAVDVQVQGTIIAVSGFKDYVTAAISDVKLLLENISNAVSDKEILKTVQWVHHNPITSKAKAYSTDAIVFIENAWRMKLKKVDILFDNQPHIINFEKMQEYNIASGKSGFFCCCFLVVQVEKLMNRLLYNQYKLKKASVLQHSTQPVVERVLYHGTSEGSVKEICVHGFNRSFSTVYGQGVYFAVNSALSVQDQYSPPNADGYKFIFASKVLTGDFTKGCHSMKTAPLKETGDIPLRYDSVTDDITKPTMFVIFNDTQAFPEYLITWGSSTTSCLCLLRRTRTLGATQQS
;
A
#
# COMPACT_ATOMS: atom_id res chain seq x y z
N MET A 1 5.61 -20.44 8.59
CA MET A 1 6.47 -19.50 9.33
C MET A 1 7.63 -19.13 8.41
N THR A 2 7.93 -17.85 8.20
CA THR A 2 9.00 -17.44 7.28
C THR A 2 10.36 -17.38 8.00
N ASP A 3 11.47 -17.32 7.25
CA ASP A 3 12.83 -17.24 7.82
C ASP A 3 13.02 -16.03 8.74
N TYR A 4 12.33 -14.91 8.43
CA TYR A 4 12.28 -13.74 9.31
C TYR A 4 11.68 -14.08 10.69
N HIS A 5 10.54 -14.77 10.71
CA HIS A 5 9.87 -15.14 11.94
C HIS A 5 10.71 -16.12 12.76
N THR A 6 11.44 -17.03 12.11
CA THR A 6 12.41 -17.90 12.76
C THR A 6 13.53 -17.10 13.44
N LYS A 7 14.07 -16.07 12.76
CA LYS A 7 15.07 -15.16 13.36
C LYS A 7 14.48 -14.35 14.54
N CYS A 8 13.22 -13.92 14.47
CA CYS A 8 12.55 -13.26 15.59
C CYS A 8 12.43 -14.18 16.82
N LEU A 9 12.09 -15.46 16.62
CA LEU A 9 12.07 -16.43 17.71
C LEU A 9 13.45 -16.62 18.33
N GLU A 10 14.52 -16.64 17.53
CA GLU A 10 15.90 -16.69 18.03
C GLU A 10 16.28 -15.44 18.85
N VAL A 11 15.79 -14.25 18.46
CA VAL A 11 15.96 -13.03 19.27
C VAL A 11 15.22 -13.14 20.61
N ILE A 12 13.99 -13.65 20.60
CA ILE A 12 13.19 -13.85 21.83
C ILE A 12 13.89 -14.85 22.76
N LYS A 13 14.41 -15.96 22.23
CA LYS A 13 15.19 -16.95 22.98
C LYS A 13 16.35 -16.30 23.73
N ARG A 14 17.15 -15.50 23.02
CA ARG A 14 18.32 -14.81 23.59
C ARG A 14 17.93 -13.72 24.58
N LYS A 15 16.90 -12.92 24.27
CA LYS A 15 16.43 -11.80 25.10
C LYS A 15 15.96 -12.27 26.47
N HIS A 16 15.23 -13.37 26.53
CA HIS A 16 14.62 -13.87 27.76
C HIS A 16 15.38 -15.05 28.38
N ALA A 17 16.47 -15.50 27.77
CA ALA A 17 17.20 -16.70 28.19
C ALA A 17 16.28 -17.94 28.33
N VAL A 18 15.40 -18.12 27.35
CA VAL A 18 14.46 -19.26 27.26
C VAL A 18 14.76 -20.12 26.04
N ASP A 19 14.35 -21.38 26.07
CA ASP A 19 14.25 -22.19 24.86
C ASP A 19 12.87 -22.02 24.22
N VAL A 20 12.85 -22.08 22.90
CA VAL A 20 11.67 -21.92 22.04
C VAL A 20 11.79 -22.93 20.91
N GLN A 21 10.82 -23.84 20.85
CA GLN A 21 10.75 -24.91 19.87
C GLN A 21 9.46 -24.79 19.07
N VAL A 22 9.57 -24.95 17.75
CA VAL A 22 8.42 -24.92 16.84
C VAL A 22 8.17 -26.36 16.37
N GLN A 23 7.00 -26.90 16.72
CA GLN A 23 6.56 -28.24 16.33
C GLN A 23 5.22 -28.11 15.57
N GLY A 24 5.30 -28.11 14.24
CA GLY A 24 4.12 -27.88 13.40
C GLY A 24 3.49 -26.51 13.67
N THR A 25 2.27 -26.50 14.20
CA THR A 25 1.50 -25.29 14.56
C THR A 25 1.67 -24.88 16.02
N ILE A 26 2.48 -25.60 16.80
CA ILE A 26 2.68 -25.37 18.23
C ILE A 26 4.05 -24.72 18.43
N ILE A 27 4.08 -23.60 19.17
CA ILE A 27 5.32 -23.01 19.69
C ILE A 27 5.40 -23.33 21.18
N ALA A 28 6.37 -24.14 21.57
CA ALA A 28 6.68 -24.43 22.96
C ALA A 28 7.76 -23.46 23.46
N VAL A 29 7.52 -22.82 24.61
CA VAL A 29 8.48 -21.95 25.30
C VAL A 29 8.79 -22.57 26.66
N SER A 30 10.06 -22.82 26.94
CA SER A 30 10.50 -23.50 28.17
C SER A 30 11.70 -22.79 28.81
N GLY A 31 11.71 -22.74 30.14
CA GLY A 31 12.72 -22.05 30.93
C GLY A 31 12.23 -21.77 32.34
N PHE A 32 12.90 -20.86 33.05
CA PHE A 32 12.47 -20.41 34.37
C PHE A 32 11.17 -19.58 34.29
N LYS A 33 10.25 -19.80 35.23
CA LYS A 33 8.86 -19.31 35.21
C LYS A 33 8.71 -17.81 34.90
N ASP A 34 9.55 -16.99 35.52
CA ASP A 34 9.46 -15.52 35.39
C ASP A 34 9.87 -15.06 33.99
N TYR A 35 10.87 -15.72 33.39
CA TYR A 35 11.36 -15.44 32.04
C TYR A 35 10.42 -15.98 30.96
N VAL A 36 9.82 -17.16 31.19
CA VAL A 36 8.84 -17.76 30.28
C VAL A 36 7.62 -16.86 30.12
N THR A 37 7.15 -16.23 31.20
CA THR A 37 5.97 -15.35 31.15
C THR A 37 6.21 -14.12 30.26
N ALA A 38 7.38 -13.50 30.37
CA ALA A 38 7.78 -12.38 29.52
C ALA A 38 7.98 -12.83 28.05
N ALA A 39 8.64 -13.97 27.84
CA ALA A 39 8.85 -14.54 26.50
C ALA A 39 7.54 -14.89 25.78
N ILE A 40 6.56 -15.46 26.48
CA ILE A 40 5.23 -15.79 25.92
C ILE A 40 4.53 -14.52 25.41
N SER A 41 4.68 -13.39 26.09
CA SER A 41 4.08 -12.13 25.66
C SER A 41 4.67 -11.64 24.33
N ASP A 42 6.01 -11.72 24.18
CA ASP A 42 6.69 -11.38 22.93
C ASP A 42 6.36 -12.39 21.80
N VAL A 43 6.23 -13.68 22.11
CA VAL A 43 5.81 -14.71 21.14
C VAL A 43 4.36 -14.48 20.67
N LYS A 44 3.45 -14.12 21.57
CA LYS A 44 2.06 -13.78 21.19
C LYS A 44 2.01 -12.57 20.26
N LEU A 45 2.79 -11.53 20.55
CA LEU A 45 2.90 -10.36 19.69
C LEU A 45 3.43 -10.74 18.30
N LEU A 46 4.43 -11.63 18.23
CA LEU A 46 4.94 -12.17 16.97
C LEU A 46 3.87 -12.94 16.18
N LEU A 47 3.05 -13.77 16.85
CA LEU A 47 1.97 -14.54 16.22
C LEU A 47 0.84 -13.65 15.68
N GLU A 48 0.43 -12.62 16.44
CA GLU A 48 -0.54 -11.63 15.97
C GLU A 48 -0.05 -10.86 14.73
N ASN A 49 1.26 -10.61 14.68
CA ASN A 49 1.91 -10.01 13.51
C ASN A 49 1.96 -10.98 12.31
N ILE A 50 2.24 -12.28 12.52
CA ILE A 50 2.23 -13.30 11.46
C ILE A 50 0.86 -13.37 10.77
N SER A 51 -0.22 -13.31 11.55
CA SER A 51 -1.60 -13.34 11.02
C SER A 51 -1.92 -12.15 10.09
N ASN A 52 -1.22 -11.03 10.27
CA ASN A 52 -1.40 -9.80 9.51
C ASN A 52 -0.24 -9.51 8.53
N ALA A 53 0.72 -10.41 8.40
CA ALA A 53 1.94 -10.20 7.64
C ALA A 53 1.71 -10.34 6.12
N VAL A 54 2.34 -9.46 5.35
CA VAL A 54 2.48 -9.62 3.89
C VAL A 54 3.55 -10.69 3.63
N SER A 55 3.32 -11.56 2.64
CA SER A 55 4.26 -12.65 2.37
C SER A 55 5.62 -12.12 1.86
N ASP A 56 6.72 -12.80 2.21
CA ASP A 56 8.07 -12.44 1.75
C ASP A 56 8.13 -12.32 0.21
N LYS A 57 7.39 -13.18 -0.51
CA LYS A 57 7.28 -13.14 -1.97
C LYS A 57 6.61 -11.87 -2.50
N GLU A 58 5.60 -11.35 -1.80
CA GLU A 58 4.95 -10.09 -2.17
C GLU A 58 5.81 -8.88 -1.79
N ILE A 59 6.52 -8.95 -0.66
CA ILE A 59 7.50 -7.93 -0.28
C ILE A 59 8.57 -7.80 -1.37
N LEU A 60 9.20 -8.91 -1.75
CA LEU A 60 10.25 -8.92 -2.77
C LEU A 60 9.76 -8.53 -4.18
N LYS A 61 8.46 -8.60 -4.45
CA LYS A 61 7.85 -8.11 -5.70
C LYS A 61 7.59 -6.61 -5.71
N THR A 62 7.42 -6.00 -4.54
CA THR A 62 6.88 -4.63 -4.41
C THR A 62 7.83 -3.65 -3.71
N VAL A 63 8.87 -4.17 -3.06
CA VAL A 63 9.79 -3.42 -2.21
C VAL A 63 11.22 -3.74 -2.62
N GLN A 64 12.02 -2.69 -2.78
CA GLN A 64 13.43 -2.80 -3.08
C GLN A 64 14.21 -1.87 -2.16
N TRP A 65 14.84 -2.38 -1.11
CA TRP A 65 15.73 -1.56 -0.29
C TRP A 65 17.12 -1.48 -0.94
N VAL A 66 17.68 -0.27 -1.00
CA VAL A 66 19.03 0.00 -1.52
C VAL A 66 19.86 0.75 -0.50
N HIS A 67 21.17 0.51 -0.54
CA HIS A 67 22.17 1.31 0.16
C HIS A 67 22.99 2.13 -0.82
N HIS A 68 23.40 3.32 -0.39
CA HIS A 68 24.18 4.25 -1.18
C HIS A 68 25.62 4.28 -0.69
N ASN A 69 26.55 4.05 -1.61
CA ASN A 69 27.95 4.30 -1.34
C ASN A 69 28.25 5.80 -1.62
N PRO A 70 28.69 6.56 -0.61
CA PRO A 70 28.95 8.00 -0.76
C PRO A 70 30.06 8.32 -1.79
N ILE A 71 30.92 7.35 -2.12
CA ILE A 71 32.04 7.55 -3.04
C ILE A 71 31.62 7.38 -4.50
N THR A 72 30.73 6.43 -4.80
CA THR A 72 30.35 6.10 -6.19
C THR A 72 29.01 6.70 -6.61
N SER A 73 28.23 7.24 -5.64
CA SER A 73 26.86 7.76 -5.84
C SER A 73 25.91 6.74 -6.51
N LYS A 74 26.28 5.46 -6.55
CA LYS A 74 25.45 4.38 -7.10
C LYS A 74 24.71 3.69 -5.97
N ALA A 75 23.40 3.55 -6.13
CA ALA A 75 22.56 2.71 -5.28
C ALA A 75 22.83 1.23 -5.59
N LYS A 76 23.08 0.43 -4.55
CA LYS A 76 23.18 -1.02 -4.64
C LYS A 76 22.04 -1.65 -3.84
N ALA A 77 21.36 -2.62 -4.44
CA ALA A 77 20.37 -3.44 -3.76
C ALA A 77 20.96 -4.19 -2.56
N TYR A 78 20.25 -4.20 -1.44
CA TYR A 78 20.51 -5.19 -0.40
C TYR A 78 20.16 -6.59 -0.92
N SER A 79 20.68 -7.62 -0.24
CA SER A 79 20.23 -9.00 -0.49
C SER A 79 18.74 -9.16 -0.21
N THR A 80 18.11 -10.17 -0.81
CA THR A 80 16.67 -10.46 -0.63
C THR A 80 16.30 -10.60 0.85
N ASP A 81 17.11 -11.30 1.63
CA ASP A 81 16.89 -11.51 3.05
C ASP A 81 16.95 -10.20 3.84
N ALA A 82 17.87 -9.31 3.47
CA ALA A 82 17.99 -7.99 4.06
C ALA A 82 16.81 -7.10 3.68
N ILE A 83 16.35 -7.14 2.43
CA ILE A 83 15.16 -6.38 1.97
C ILE A 83 13.94 -6.78 2.80
N VAL A 84 13.67 -8.08 2.96
CA VAL A 84 12.53 -8.58 3.76
C VAL A 84 12.66 -8.16 5.21
N PHE A 85 13.85 -8.28 5.80
CA PHE A 85 14.08 -7.90 7.18
C PHE A 85 13.87 -6.40 7.42
N ILE A 86 14.49 -5.55 6.59
CA ILE A 86 14.41 -4.09 6.70
C ILE A 86 12.95 -3.63 6.53
N GLU A 87 12.23 -4.19 5.54
CA GLU A 87 10.83 -3.86 5.31
C GLU A 87 9.93 -4.24 6.49
N ASN A 88 10.09 -5.45 7.04
CA ASN A 88 9.31 -5.88 8.20
C ASN A 88 9.61 -5.02 9.43
N ALA A 89 10.88 -4.71 9.68
CA ALA A 89 11.28 -3.81 10.77
C ALA A 89 10.69 -2.39 10.60
N TRP A 90 10.68 -1.86 9.38
CA TRP A 90 10.06 -0.57 9.06
C TRP A 90 8.54 -0.59 9.27
N ARG A 91 7.84 -1.62 8.81
CA ARG A 91 6.39 -1.80 9.01
C ARG A 91 6.00 -1.91 10.48
N MET A 92 6.87 -2.52 11.28
CA MET A 92 6.75 -2.58 12.74
C MET A 92 7.05 -1.25 13.43
N LYS A 93 7.36 -0.17 12.68
CA LYS A 93 7.70 1.16 13.18
C LYS A 93 8.87 1.15 14.16
N LEU A 94 9.81 0.21 13.98
CA LEU A 94 11.04 0.20 14.77
C LEU A 94 11.87 1.44 14.41
N LYS A 95 12.48 2.07 15.42
CA LYS A 95 13.33 3.25 15.21
C LYS A 95 14.71 2.86 14.69
N LYS A 96 15.23 1.73 15.18
CA LYS A 96 16.55 1.19 14.85
C LYS A 96 16.52 -0.33 14.89
N VAL A 97 17.38 -0.95 14.09
CA VAL A 97 17.64 -2.40 14.13
C VAL A 97 19.11 -2.69 13.86
N ASP A 98 19.61 -3.74 14.50
CA ASP A 98 20.93 -4.29 14.23
C ASP A 98 20.80 -5.42 13.21
N ILE A 99 21.62 -5.39 12.17
CA ILE A 99 21.61 -6.36 11.09
C ILE A 99 23.04 -6.71 10.67
N LEU A 100 23.24 -7.95 10.24
CA LEU A 100 24.50 -8.40 9.66
C LEU A 100 24.40 -8.33 8.13
N PHE A 101 25.24 -7.49 7.51
CA PHE A 101 25.47 -7.51 6.06
C PHE A 101 26.87 -8.04 5.80
N ASP A 102 26.99 -9.06 4.96
CA ASP A 102 28.26 -9.70 4.61
C ASP A 102 29.11 -10.05 5.85
N ASN A 103 28.45 -10.62 6.88
CA ASN A 103 29.02 -10.93 8.21
C ASN A 103 29.59 -9.74 9.00
N GLN A 104 29.28 -8.49 8.60
CA GLN A 104 29.65 -7.30 9.35
C GLN A 104 28.44 -6.68 10.06
N PRO A 105 28.58 -6.28 11.34
CA PRO A 105 27.51 -5.67 12.11
C PRO A 105 27.20 -4.24 11.63
N HIS A 106 25.93 -4.01 11.33
CA HIS A 106 25.39 -2.72 10.93
C HIS A 106 24.21 -2.31 11.81
N ILE A 107 24.06 -1.01 12.02
CA ILE A 107 22.88 -0.40 12.64
C ILE A 107 22.13 0.33 11.55
N ILE A 108 20.86 -0.04 11.36
CA ILE A 108 19.92 0.68 10.51
C ILE A 108 19.10 1.62 11.38
N ASN A 109 19.16 2.91 11.11
CA ASN A 109 18.38 3.95 11.78
C ASN A 109 17.30 4.47 10.84
N PHE A 110 16.07 4.06 11.08
CA PHE A 110 14.90 4.39 10.29
C PHE A 110 14.45 5.84 10.44
N GLU A 111 14.66 6.47 11.61
CA GLU A 111 14.32 7.88 11.82
C GLU A 111 15.21 8.81 10.98
N LYS A 112 16.47 8.41 10.76
CA LYS A 112 17.44 9.20 9.99
C LYS A 112 17.68 8.68 8.56
N MET A 113 17.12 7.52 8.21
CA MET A 113 17.40 6.78 6.97
C MET A 113 18.91 6.56 6.75
N GLN A 114 19.62 6.20 7.84
CA GLN A 114 21.06 6.00 7.86
C GLN A 114 21.43 4.55 8.21
N GLU A 115 22.44 4.02 7.54
CA GLU A 115 23.14 2.79 7.95
C GLU A 115 24.49 3.16 8.58
N TYR A 116 24.91 2.39 9.58
CA TYR A 116 26.21 2.54 10.22
C TYR A 116 26.86 1.18 10.38
N ASN A 117 27.98 0.96 9.70
CA ASN A 117 28.80 -0.24 9.86
C ASN A 117 29.67 -0.08 11.11
N ILE A 118 29.43 -0.92 12.11
CA ILE A 118 30.11 -0.83 13.41
C ILE A 118 31.59 -1.22 13.29
N ALA A 119 31.92 -2.22 12.45
CA ALA A 119 33.28 -2.74 12.33
C ALA A 119 34.24 -1.76 11.62
N SER A 120 33.75 -1.05 10.60
CA SER A 120 34.55 -0.12 9.80
C SER A 120 34.36 1.35 10.18
N GLY A 121 33.40 1.66 11.04
CA GLY A 121 33.03 3.04 11.42
C GLY A 121 32.42 3.86 10.28
N LYS A 122 32.07 3.23 9.14
CA LYS A 122 31.51 3.90 7.98
C LYS A 122 30.01 4.11 8.12
N SER A 123 29.55 5.30 7.79
CA SER A 123 28.13 5.61 7.65
C SER A 123 27.72 5.69 6.18
N GLY A 124 26.50 5.24 5.90
CA GLY A 124 25.86 5.30 4.60
C GLY A 124 24.39 5.69 4.73
N PHE A 125 23.73 5.86 3.60
CA PHE A 125 22.29 6.10 3.55
C PHE A 125 21.60 4.93 2.86
N PHE A 126 20.38 4.63 3.30
CA PHE A 126 19.56 3.57 2.71
C PHE A 126 18.15 4.08 2.45
N CYS A 127 17.49 3.50 1.46
CA CYS A 127 16.19 3.97 0.99
C CYS A 127 15.45 2.85 0.28
N CYS A 128 14.12 2.92 0.25
CA CYS A 128 13.31 2.04 -0.57
C CYS A 128 13.22 2.62 -1.99
N CYS A 129 13.76 1.90 -2.97
CA CYS A 129 13.86 2.26 -4.38
C CYS A 129 12.53 2.39 -5.11
N PHE A 130 11.42 1.93 -4.53
CA PHE A 130 10.09 2.31 -5.02
C PHE A 130 9.56 3.43 -4.13
N LEU A 131 9.99 4.64 -4.45
CA LEU A 131 9.58 5.83 -3.71
C LEU A 131 8.35 6.43 -4.41
N VAL A 132 7.44 6.96 -3.60
CA VAL A 132 6.56 8.03 -4.06
C VAL A 132 7.45 9.20 -4.46
N VAL A 133 7.62 9.38 -5.77
CA VAL A 133 8.44 10.45 -6.36
C VAL A 133 7.74 11.79 -6.20
N GLN A 134 6.43 11.81 -6.42
CA GLN A 134 5.64 13.02 -6.41
C GLN A 134 4.20 12.74 -5.96
N VAL A 135 3.63 13.67 -5.20
CA VAL A 135 2.20 13.70 -4.88
C VAL A 135 1.64 15.05 -5.29
N GLU A 136 0.67 15.03 -6.19
CA GLU A 136 0.03 16.23 -6.73
C GLU A 136 -1.43 16.24 -6.31
N LYS A 137 -1.86 17.34 -5.72
CA LYS A 137 -3.28 17.54 -5.40
C LYS A 137 -4.00 18.10 -6.62
N LEU A 138 -5.10 17.46 -6.99
CA LEU A 138 -5.94 17.91 -8.08
C LEU A 138 -6.95 18.95 -7.58
N MET A 139 -7.05 20.06 -8.30
CA MET A 139 -7.96 21.17 -7.98
C MET A 139 -8.98 21.38 -9.09
N ASN A 140 -9.66 20.32 -9.53
CA ASN A 140 -10.73 20.41 -10.51
C ASN A 140 -12.07 20.72 -9.83
N ARG A 141 -12.46 22.01 -9.85
CA ARG A 141 -13.69 22.49 -9.18
C ARG A 141 -14.97 21.88 -9.76
N LEU A 142 -15.01 21.65 -11.07
CA LEU A 142 -16.18 21.08 -11.73
C LEU A 142 -16.43 19.65 -11.22
N LEU A 143 -15.41 18.78 -11.31
CA LEU A 143 -15.49 17.41 -10.84
C LEU A 143 -15.82 17.35 -9.35
N TYR A 144 -15.18 18.21 -8.55
CA TYR A 144 -15.45 18.26 -7.11
C TYR A 144 -16.90 18.68 -6.78
N ASN A 145 -17.48 19.61 -7.55
CA ASN A 145 -18.87 20.02 -7.35
C ASN A 145 -19.86 18.92 -7.76
N GLN A 146 -19.63 18.25 -8.91
CA GLN A 146 -20.43 17.09 -9.33
C GLN A 146 -20.37 15.97 -8.28
N TYR A 147 -19.17 15.66 -7.80
CA TYR A 147 -18.93 14.71 -6.73
C TYR A 147 -19.70 15.05 -5.45
N LYS A 148 -19.65 16.30 -4.98
CA LYS A 148 -20.38 16.74 -3.78
C LYS A 148 -21.89 16.59 -3.92
N LEU A 149 -22.46 16.94 -5.07
CA LEU A 149 -23.89 16.77 -5.34
C LEU A 149 -24.26 15.29 -5.31
N LYS A 150 -23.45 14.43 -5.94
CA LYS A 150 -23.65 12.98 -5.91
C LYS A 150 -23.54 12.43 -4.48
N LYS A 151 -22.57 12.91 -3.69
CA LYS A 151 -22.39 12.53 -2.28
C LYS A 151 -23.63 12.85 -1.45
N ALA A 152 -24.19 14.05 -1.60
CA ALA A 152 -25.41 14.43 -0.91
C ALA A 152 -26.59 13.51 -1.26
N SER A 153 -26.73 13.13 -2.54
CA SER A 153 -27.75 12.17 -2.98
C SER A 153 -27.55 10.77 -2.38
N VAL A 154 -26.32 10.23 -2.38
CA VAL A 154 -26.06 8.88 -1.82
C VAL A 154 -26.29 8.84 -0.31
N LEU A 155 -25.92 9.90 0.42
CA LEU A 155 -26.13 10.00 1.86
C LEU A 155 -27.61 9.96 2.27
N GLN A 156 -28.54 10.33 1.38
CA GLN A 156 -29.98 10.31 1.70
C GLN A 156 -30.57 8.90 1.76
N HIS A 157 -29.97 7.93 1.07
CA HIS A 157 -30.55 6.59 0.92
C HIS A 157 -29.61 5.44 1.30
N SER A 158 -28.33 5.72 1.58
CA SER A 158 -27.35 4.69 1.93
C SER A 158 -27.63 4.15 3.32
N THR A 159 -27.62 2.82 3.44
CA THR A 159 -27.71 2.12 4.73
C THR A 159 -26.33 1.87 5.35
N GLN A 160 -25.27 1.90 4.54
CA GLN A 160 -23.90 1.78 5.02
C GLN A 160 -23.46 3.00 5.84
N PRO A 161 -22.78 2.79 6.99
CA PRO A 161 -22.25 3.90 7.80
C PRO A 161 -21.09 4.62 7.12
N VAL A 162 -20.35 3.92 6.24
CA VAL A 162 -19.22 4.46 5.48
C VAL A 162 -19.58 4.53 4.00
N VAL A 163 -20.07 5.69 3.58
CA VAL A 163 -20.49 5.97 2.20
C VAL A 163 -19.32 6.34 1.30
N GLU A 164 -18.35 7.10 1.83
CA GLU A 164 -17.17 7.59 1.11
C GLU A 164 -15.93 6.82 1.58
N ARG A 165 -15.11 6.37 0.63
CA ARG A 165 -13.82 5.73 0.89
C ARG A 165 -12.71 6.41 0.08
N VAL A 166 -11.50 6.42 0.64
CA VAL A 166 -10.29 6.74 -0.13
C VAL A 166 -9.79 5.43 -0.74
N LEU A 167 -9.78 5.35 -2.06
CA LEU A 167 -9.38 4.17 -2.82
C LEU A 167 -8.38 4.54 -3.92
N TYR A 168 -7.74 3.52 -4.50
CA TYR A 168 -6.63 3.69 -5.43
C TYR A 168 -6.98 3.21 -6.84
N HIS A 169 -6.54 3.97 -7.85
CA HIS A 169 -6.71 3.62 -9.26
C HIS A 169 -5.36 3.77 -9.98
N GLY A 170 -4.76 2.64 -10.36
CA GLY A 170 -3.59 2.63 -11.23
C GLY A 170 -3.99 2.96 -12.66
N THR A 171 -3.17 3.73 -13.37
CA THR A 171 -3.40 4.04 -14.78
C THR A 171 -2.10 4.27 -15.54
N SER A 172 -2.20 4.33 -16.87
CA SER A 172 -1.07 4.67 -17.75
C SER A 172 -0.82 6.18 -17.78
N GLU A 173 0.40 6.61 -18.07
CA GLU A 173 0.75 8.03 -18.23
C GLU A 173 -0.19 8.75 -19.23
N GLY A 174 -0.51 8.09 -20.35
CA GLY A 174 -1.37 8.64 -21.40
C GLY A 174 -2.78 8.99 -20.92
N SER A 175 -3.30 8.26 -19.91
CA SER A 175 -4.64 8.47 -19.35
C SER A 175 -4.70 9.52 -18.24
N VAL A 176 -3.54 9.90 -17.66
CA VAL A 176 -3.49 10.83 -16.51
C VAL A 176 -4.15 12.17 -16.85
N LYS A 177 -3.80 12.76 -17.99
CA LYS A 177 -4.32 14.08 -18.39
C LYS A 177 -5.84 14.05 -18.58
N GLU A 178 -6.36 12.99 -19.21
CA GLU A 178 -7.79 12.81 -19.42
C GLU A 178 -8.53 12.70 -18.09
N ILE A 179 -8.03 11.88 -17.15
CA ILE A 179 -8.64 11.71 -15.83
C ILE A 179 -8.60 13.01 -15.02
N CYS A 180 -7.51 13.77 -15.08
CA CYS A 180 -7.39 15.05 -14.38
C CYS A 180 -8.42 16.09 -14.85
N VAL A 181 -8.75 16.10 -16.15
CA VAL A 181 -9.66 17.07 -16.76
C VAL A 181 -11.11 16.61 -16.69
N HIS A 182 -11.37 15.35 -17.04
CA HIS A 182 -12.72 14.81 -17.26
C HIS A 182 -13.19 13.82 -16.19
N GLY A 183 -12.32 13.43 -15.26
CA GLY A 183 -12.63 12.39 -14.27
C GLY A 183 -12.50 10.99 -14.85
N PHE A 184 -13.00 10.00 -14.13
CA PHE A 184 -12.91 8.60 -14.57
C PHE A 184 -14.01 8.27 -15.59
N ASN A 185 -13.65 7.54 -16.65
CA ASN A 185 -14.59 7.10 -17.69
C ASN A 185 -14.60 5.57 -17.80
N ARG A 186 -15.78 5.00 -18.10
CA ARG A 186 -16.08 3.55 -18.13
C ARG A 186 -15.62 2.84 -19.41
N SER A 187 -14.80 3.49 -20.24
CA SER A 187 -14.39 3.00 -21.57
C SER A 187 -13.49 1.76 -21.57
N PHE A 188 -13.16 1.19 -20.42
CA PHE A 188 -12.28 0.01 -20.29
C PHE A 188 -13.03 -1.16 -19.62
N SER A 189 -13.38 -2.21 -20.39
CA SER A 189 -14.15 -3.37 -19.90
C SER A 189 -13.32 -4.36 -19.07
N THR A 190 -13.89 -4.93 -18.00
CA THR A 190 -13.14 -5.73 -17.01
C THR A 190 -14.03 -6.75 -16.22
N VAL A 191 -13.40 -7.48 -15.27
CA VAL A 191 -13.79 -8.78 -14.65
C VAL A 191 -15.05 -8.78 -13.76
N TYR A 192 -15.48 -7.65 -13.19
CA TYR A 192 -16.65 -7.51 -12.31
C TYR A 192 -17.71 -6.53 -12.83
N GLY A 193 -17.68 -6.25 -14.14
CA GLY A 193 -18.60 -5.37 -14.85
C GLY A 193 -17.91 -4.24 -15.61
N GLN A 194 -18.66 -3.55 -16.48
CA GLN A 194 -18.21 -2.39 -17.24
C GLN A 194 -18.31 -1.12 -16.40
N GLY A 195 -17.34 -0.93 -15.52
CA GLY A 195 -17.27 0.17 -14.56
C GLY A 195 -15.84 0.65 -14.33
N VAL A 196 -15.66 1.58 -13.40
CA VAL A 196 -14.34 2.07 -12.99
C VAL A 196 -13.92 1.37 -11.69
N TYR A 197 -12.70 0.88 -11.68
CA TYR A 197 -12.18 -0.04 -10.67
C TYR A 197 -11.26 0.68 -9.69
N PHE A 198 -11.47 0.45 -8.41
CA PHE A 198 -10.71 1.07 -7.33
C PHE A 198 -10.27 0.03 -6.31
N ALA A 199 -8.98 -0.03 -6.02
CA ALA A 199 -8.41 -0.90 -5.01
C ALA A 199 -8.49 -0.28 -3.61
N VAL A 200 -8.73 -1.13 -2.61
CA VAL A 200 -8.65 -0.73 -1.19
C VAL A 200 -7.19 -0.51 -0.77
N ASN A 201 -6.27 -1.34 -1.27
CA ASN A 201 -4.84 -1.21 -1.02
C ASN A 201 -4.13 -0.69 -2.28
N SER A 202 -3.31 0.36 -2.12
CA SER A 202 -2.51 0.94 -3.21
C SER A 202 -1.58 -0.07 -3.86
N ALA A 203 -1.09 -1.08 -3.12
CA ALA A 203 -0.22 -2.13 -3.64
C ALA A 203 -0.83 -2.88 -4.83
N LEU A 204 -2.16 -3.03 -4.87
CA LEU A 204 -2.84 -3.61 -6.03
C LEU A 204 -2.73 -2.67 -7.24
N SER A 205 -3.00 -1.38 -7.05
CA SER A 205 -2.90 -0.36 -8.11
C SER A 205 -1.47 -0.14 -8.63
N VAL A 206 -0.44 -0.45 -7.83
CA VAL A 206 0.99 -0.41 -8.24
C VAL A 206 1.33 -1.53 -9.22
N GLN A 207 0.57 -2.62 -9.33
CA GLN A 207 0.93 -3.71 -10.26
C GLN A 207 0.94 -3.21 -11.71
N ASP A 208 1.89 -3.70 -12.51
CA ASP A 208 2.12 -3.25 -13.90
C ASP A 208 0.89 -3.38 -14.80
N GLN A 209 0.01 -4.34 -14.50
CA GLN A 209 -1.24 -4.52 -15.22
C GLN A 209 -2.25 -3.38 -15.05
N TYR A 210 -2.12 -2.58 -13.97
CA TYR A 210 -2.99 -1.43 -13.69
C TYR A 210 -2.28 -0.10 -13.87
N SER A 211 -1.02 0.01 -13.45
CA SER A 211 -0.19 1.21 -13.65
C SER A 211 1.05 0.87 -14.47
N PRO A 212 0.92 0.58 -15.78
CA PRO A 212 2.06 0.22 -16.60
C PRO A 212 3.11 1.35 -16.55
N PRO A 213 4.39 1.02 -16.29
CA PRO A 213 5.43 2.03 -16.23
C PRO A 213 5.59 2.73 -17.58
N ASN A 214 5.87 4.04 -17.57
CA ASN A 214 6.24 4.77 -18.77
C ASN A 214 7.69 4.46 -19.20
N ALA A 215 8.17 5.12 -20.26
CA ALA A 215 9.53 4.93 -20.78
C ALA A 215 10.63 5.18 -19.75
N ASP A 216 10.38 6.06 -18.77
CA ASP A 216 11.30 6.42 -17.69
C ASP A 216 11.13 5.55 -16.43
N GLY A 217 10.23 4.55 -16.46
CA GLY A 217 9.96 3.68 -15.32
C GLY A 217 9.01 4.28 -14.27
N TYR A 218 8.34 5.40 -14.57
CA TYR A 218 7.36 6.01 -13.69
C TYR A 218 5.98 5.37 -13.84
N LYS A 219 5.28 5.25 -12.71
CA LYS A 219 3.95 4.64 -12.59
C LYS A 219 2.99 5.64 -11.95
N PHE A 220 1.75 5.63 -12.39
CA PHE A 220 0.77 6.68 -12.03
C PHE A 220 -0.43 6.06 -11.32
N ILE A 221 -0.73 6.57 -10.12
CA ILE A 221 -1.79 6.06 -9.27
C ILE A 221 -2.59 7.22 -8.71
N PHE A 222 -3.90 7.22 -8.91
CA PHE A 222 -4.80 8.16 -8.27
C PHE A 222 -5.23 7.66 -6.89
N ALA A 223 -5.10 8.50 -5.86
CA ALA A 223 -5.85 8.34 -4.62
C ALA A 223 -7.12 9.20 -4.71
N SER A 224 -8.26 8.52 -4.67
CA SER A 224 -9.56 9.09 -5.03
C SER A 224 -10.56 8.95 -3.91
N LYS A 225 -11.43 9.95 -3.75
CA LYS A 225 -12.64 9.83 -2.94
C LYS A 225 -13.71 9.15 -3.76
N VAL A 226 -14.18 8.00 -3.31
CA VAL A 226 -15.14 7.16 -4.04
C VAL A 226 -16.36 6.91 -3.17
N LEU A 227 -17.54 7.17 -3.72
CA LEU A 227 -18.84 6.92 -3.09
C LEU A 227 -19.23 5.46 -3.29
N THR A 228 -18.78 4.60 -2.38
CA THR A 228 -19.12 3.16 -2.41
C THR A 228 -20.55 2.91 -1.98
N GLY A 229 -21.10 3.76 -1.10
CA GLY A 229 -22.50 3.68 -0.64
C GLY A 229 -22.89 2.26 -0.21
N ASP A 230 -24.11 1.86 -0.54
CA ASP A 230 -24.54 0.47 -0.42
C ASP A 230 -23.96 -0.36 -1.56
N PHE A 231 -23.26 -1.44 -1.23
CA PHE A 231 -22.61 -2.30 -2.22
C PHE A 231 -23.01 -3.77 -2.09
N THR A 232 -22.83 -4.50 -3.18
CA THR A 232 -23.06 -5.95 -3.25
C THR A 232 -21.98 -6.63 -4.11
N LYS A 233 -22.02 -7.95 -4.22
CA LYS A 233 -21.05 -8.71 -5.01
C LYS A 233 -21.23 -8.43 -6.51
N GLY A 234 -20.14 -8.12 -7.19
CA GLY A 234 -20.12 -7.86 -8.64
C GLY A 234 -20.02 -9.12 -9.49
N CYS A 235 -20.36 -9.01 -10.78
CA CYS A 235 -20.08 -10.04 -11.77
C CYS A 235 -19.74 -9.44 -13.14
N HIS A 236 -18.98 -10.17 -13.96
CA HIS A 236 -18.40 -9.65 -15.21
C HIS A 236 -19.42 -9.12 -16.23
N SER A 237 -20.67 -9.59 -16.20
CA SER A 237 -21.71 -9.21 -17.15
C SER A 237 -22.42 -7.90 -16.80
N MET A 238 -22.16 -7.31 -15.63
CA MET A 238 -22.84 -6.11 -15.16
C MET A 238 -22.41 -4.88 -15.97
N LYS A 239 -23.39 -4.12 -16.49
CA LYS A 239 -23.18 -2.77 -17.06
C LYS A 239 -23.56 -1.65 -16.09
N THR A 240 -24.31 -2.00 -15.06
CA THR A 240 -24.80 -1.12 -14.00
C THR A 240 -24.88 -1.93 -12.72
N ALA A 241 -24.75 -1.28 -11.55
CA ALA A 241 -24.99 -1.94 -10.27
C ALA A 241 -26.40 -2.57 -10.21
N PRO A 242 -26.58 -3.74 -9.59
CA PRO A 242 -27.87 -4.44 -9.55
C PRO A 242 -28.93 -3.66 -8.75
N LEU A 243 -30.20 -4.02 -8.96
CA LEU A 243 -31.31 -3.51 -8.14
C LEU A 243 -31.25 -4.13 -6.74
N LYS A 244 -31.67 -3.36 -5.74
CA LYS A 244 -31.93 -3.86 -4.38
C LYS A 244 -33.29 -4.54 -4.37
N GLU A 245 -33.43 -5.62 -3.61
CA GLU A 245 -34.68 -6.37 -3.48
C GLU A 245 -35.71 -5.67 -2.56
N THR A 246 -35.66 -4.34 -2.47
CA THR A 246 -36.42 -3.56 -1.48
C THR A 246 -37.53 -2.74 -2.13
N GLY A 247 -38.73 -3.31 -2.19
CA GLY A 247 -39.99 -2.60 -2.44
C GLY A 247 -40.29 -2.18 -3.89
N ASP A 248 -41.36 -1.39 -4.06
CA ASP A 248 -41.93 -1.01 -5.37
C ASP A 248 -41.07 0.00 -6.15
N ILE A 249 -40.04 0.60 -5.51
CA ILE A 249 -39.16 1.59 -6.14
C ILE A 249 -37.89 0.89 -6.64
N PRO A 250 -37.55 0.99 -7.94
CA PRO A 250 -36.35 0.37 -8.49
C PRO A 250 -35.07 1.11 -8.05
N LEU A 251 -34.62 0.84 -6.82
CA LEU A 251 -33.39 1.38 -6.26
C LEU A 251 -32.20 0.46 -6.59
N ARG A 252 -31.08 1.02 -7.04
CA ARG A 252 -29.84 0.26 -7.30
C ARG A 252 -28.88 0.35 -6.12
N TYR A 253 -27.98 -0.63 -6.02
CA TYR A 253 -26.76 -0.48 -5.24
C TYR A 253 -25.90 0.66 -5.82
N ASP A 254 -25.09 1.28 -4.97
CA ASP A 254 -24.19 2.37 -5.35
C ASP A 254 -22.92 1.86 -6.01
N SER A 255 -22.41 0.70 -5.57
CA SER A 255 -21.22 0.07 -6.16
C SER A 255 -21.29 -1.44 -6.03
N VAL A 256 -20.32 -2.14 -6.63
CA VAL A 256 -20.11 -3.57 -6.41
C VAL A 256 -18.68 -3.85 -5.95
N THR A 257 -18.48 -5.00 -5.32
CA THR A 257 -17.19 -5.45 -4.75
C THR A 257 -16.88 -6.89 -5.16
N ASP A 258 -15.62 -7.30 -4.98
CA ASP A 258 -15.17 -8.69 -5.11
C ASP A 258 -15.70 -9.58 -3.97
N ASP A 259 -15.64 -9.07 -2.73
CA ASP A 259 -16.12 -9.73 -1.53
C ASP A 259 -16.87 -8.73 -0.63
N ILE A 260 -18.05 -9.11 -0.15
CA ILE A 260 -18.91 -8.24 0.67
C ILE A 260 -18.38 -8.13 2.11
N THR A 261 -17.77 -9.19 2.62
CA THR A 261 -17.27 -9.27 4.00
C THR A 261 -15.92 -8.60 4.16
N LYS A 262 -15.03 -8.77 3.17
CA LYS A 262 -13.69 -8.21 3.15
C LYS A 262 -13.36 -7.68 1.75
N PRO A 263 -13.94 -6.53 1.36
CA PRO A 263 -13.72 -5.96 0.05
C PRO A 263 -12.25 -5.61 -0.17
N THR A 264 -11.68 -6.04 -1.30
CA THR A 264 -10.33 -5.63 -1.74
C THR A 264 -10.38 -4.62 -2.88
N MET A 265 -11.53 -4.52 -3.54
CA MET A 265 -11.78 -3.59 -4.63
C MET A 265 -13.26 -3.20 -4.73
N PHE A 266 -13.52 -2.01 -5.27
CA PHE A 266 -14.86 -1.52 -5.58
C PHE A 266 -14.95 -1.12 -7.05
N VAL A 267 -16.13 -1.31 -7.63
CA VAL A 267 -16.46 -0.91 -8.99
C VAL A 267 -17.67 0.02 -8.95
N ILE A 268 -17.52 1.21 -9.53
CA ILE A 268 -18.61 2.18 -9.70
C ILE A 268 -19.04 2.23 -11.16
N PHE A 269 -20.32 2.56 -11.37
CA PHE A 269 -20.93 2.61 -12.71
C PHE A 269 -21.40 4.01 -13.11
N ASN A 270 -21.20 5.02 -12.26
CA ASN A 270 -21.48 6.42 -12.55
C ASN A 270 -20.22 7.27 -12.34
N ASP A 271 -19.86 8.01 -13.37
CA ASP A 271 -18.60 8.76 -13.47
C ASP A 271 -18.46 9.86 -12.40
N THR A 272 -19.59 10.36 -11.88
CA THR A 272 -19.63 11.37 -10.80
C THR A 272 -19.43 10.81 -9.39
N GLN A 273 -19.38 9.48 -9.22
CA GLN A 273 -19.19 8.84 -7.91
C GLN A 273 -17.75 8.85 -7.41
N ALA A 274 -16.78 9.27 -8.21
CA ALA A 274 -15.38 9.34 -7.83
C ALA A 274 -14.78 10.72 -8.13
N PHE A 275 -13.98 11.21 -7.20
CA PHE A 275 -13.17 12.41 -7.37
C PHE A 275 -11.68 12.05 -7.22
N PRO A 276 -10.87 12.20 -8.29
CA PRO A 276 -9.42 12.02 -8.17
C PRO A 276 -8.85 13.17 -7.35
N GLU A 277 -8.48 12.91 -6.09
CA GLU A 277 -8.02 13.96 -5.17
C GLU A 277 -6.51 14.17 -5.28
N TYR A 278 -5.76 13.07 -5.44
CA TYR A 278 -4.31 13.10 -5.59
C TYR A 278 -3.85 12.21 -6.73
N LEU A 279 -2.87 12.68 -7.49
CA LEU A 279 -2.03 11.86 -8.37
C LEU A 279 -0.72 11.55 -7.64
N ILE A 280 -0.40 10.27 -7.53
CA ILE A 280 0.82 9.76 -6.93
C ILE A 280 1.67 9.18 -8.07
N THR A 281 2.85 9.76 -8.26
CA THR A 281 3.85 9.22 -9.19
C THR A 281 4.82 8.35 -8.40
N TRP A 282 4.88 7.08 -8.78
CA TRP A 282 5.85 6.10 -8.29
C TRP A 282 6.98 5.97 -9.32
N GLY A 283 8.20 5.73 -8.87
CA GLY A 283 9.31 5.49 -9.78
C GLY A 283 10.43 4.71 -9.12
N SER A 284 11.16 3.94 -9.93
CA SER A 284 12.43 3.33 -9.56
C SER A 284 13.56 4.31 -9.84
N SER A 285 13.85 5.23 -8.92
CA SER A 285 15.05 6.07 -9.06
C SER A 285 16.27 5.33 -8.49
N THR A 286 17.23 5.02 -9.36
CA THR A 286 18.59 4.58 -8.98
C THR A 286 19.55 5.74 -8.70
N THR A 287 19.15 6.98 -8.98
CA THR A 287 20.05 8.14 -9.04
C THR A 287 19.71 9.23 -8.03
N SER A 288 18.53 9.15 -7.41
CA SER A 288 18.04 10.15 -6.47
C SER A 288 16.95 9.55 -5.59
N CYS A 289 17.35 8.69 -4.65
CA CYS A 289 16.51 8.34 -3.50
C CYS A 289 16.52 9.52 -2.53
N LEU A 290 15.91 10.64 -2.95
CA LEU A 290 15.61 11.76 -2.08
C LEU A 290 14.40 11.36 -1.25
N CYS A 291 14.66 10.81 -0.06
CA CYS A 291 13.66 10.65 0.99
C CYS A 291 12.78 11.89 1.05
N LEU A 292 11.47 11.68 0.91
CA LEU A 292 10.38 12.67 0.96
C LEU A 292 10.69 13.91 1.81
N LEU A 293 11.29 14.92 1.19
CA LEU A 293 11.29 16.31 1.66
C LEU A 293 10.23 17.04 0.85
N ARG A 294 8.99 16.96 1.37
CA ARG A 294 7.85 17.86 1.12
C ARG A 294 7.95 18.73 -0.14
N ARG A 295 7.47 18.22 -1.28
CA ARG A 295 7.03 19.08 -2.40
C ARG A 295 5.67 18.62 -2.89
N THR A 296 4.63 19.07 -2.20
CA THR A 296 3.27 19.09 -2.76
C THR A 296 3.23 20.16 -3.86
N ARG A 297 3.07 19.75 -5.12
CA ARG A 297 2.73 20.67 -6.23
C ARG A 297 1.23 20.59 -6.50
N THR A 298 0.63 21.73 -6.81
CA THR A 298 -0.79 21.84 -7.18
C THR A 298 -0.91 21.83 -8.70
N LEU A 299 -1.65 20.87 -9.25
CA LEU A 299 -2.04 20.89 -10.65
C LEU A 299 -3.30 21.75 -10.81
N GLY A 300 -3.14 22.91 -11.46
CA GLY A 300 -4.26 23.74 -11.90
C GLY A 300 -4.71 23.30 -13.28
N ALA A 301 -5.99 22.92 -13.42
CA ALA A 301 -6.62 22.82 -14.73
C ALA A 301 -6.86 24.24 -15.24
N THR A 302 -6.02 24.70 -16.18
CA THR A 302 -6.28 25.94 -16.91
C THR A 302 -7.46 25.66 -17.85
N GLN A 303 -8.66 26.07 -17.46
CA GLN A 303 -9.77 26.20 -18.41
C GLN A 303 -9.41 27.37 -19.33
N GLN A 304 -9.09 27.07 -20.59
CA GLN A 304 -9.17 28.05 -21.65
C GLN A 304 -10.65 28.42 -21.82
N SER A 305 -10.90 29.72 -21.73
CA SER A 305 -12.17 30.42 -21.93
C SER A 305 -12.78 30.18 -23.30
#